data_AF-A0A349K168-F1
#
_entry.id   AF-A0A349K168-F1
#
_cell.length_a   1.000
_cell.length_b   1.000
_cell.length_c   1.000
_cell.angle_alpha   90.00
_cell.angle_beta   90.00
_cell.angle_gamma   90.00
#
_symmetry.space_group_name_H-M   'P 1'
#
loop_
_entity.id
_entity.type
_entity.pdbx_description
1 polymer ?
#
loop_
_entity_poly.entity_id
_entity_poly.type
_entity_poly.pdbx_seq_one_letter_code
_entity_poly.pdbx_strand_id
1 'polypeptide(L)'
;IRISSVDYNPAASGASPDQRGEYFILVNPNRSAVDCSDWVISGGISHTLPAGTVIPARGRLYVAREAAGFRARSISPKANEKRYLISGYGGQLSARGEPSPSLTIPAT
;
A
#
# COMPACT_ATOMS: atom_id res chain seq x y z
N ILE A 1 11.74 0.12 -7.38
CA ILE A 1 10.30 0.03 -7.05
C ILE A 1 9.73 1.43 -7.03
N ARG A 2 8.46 1.61 -7.40
CA ARG A 2 7.80 2.93 -7.34
C ARG A 2 6.45 2.83 -6.65
N ILE A 3 6.07 3.90 -5.98
CA ILE A 3 4.68 4.10 -5.54
C ILE A 3 3.85 4.46 -6.78
N SER A 4 2.64 3.92 -6.84
CA SER A 4 1.64 4.17 -7.87
C SER A 4 0.33 4.58 -7.19
N SER A 5 -0.82 4.30 -7.80
CA SER A 5 -2.18 4.55 -7.28
C SER A 5 -2.26 4.63 -5.76
N VAL A 6 -2.77 5.77 -5.27
CA VAL A 6 -3.04 6.05 -3.88
C VAL A 6 -4.53 6.35 -3.76
N ASP A 7 -5.25 5.59 -2.94
CA ASP A 7 -6.64 5.85 -2.58
C ASP A 7 -6.69 6.17 -1.09
N TYR A 8 -6.66 7.47 -0.80
CA TYR A 8 -6.64 8.02 0.57
C TYR A 8 -8.05 8.33 1.10
N ASN A 9 -9.07 8.30 0.24
CA ASN A 9 -10.45 8.60 0.63
C ASN A 9 -11.42 7.69 -0.12
N PRO A 10 -11.49 6.40 0.26
CA PRO A 10 -12.40 5.45 -0.37
C PRO A 10 -13.88 5.80 -0.16
N ALA A 11 -14.22 6.65 0.81
CA ALA A 11 -15.59 7.17 0.97
C ALA A 11 -16.01 8.11 -0.17
N ALA A 12 -15.07 8.91 -0.72
CA ALA A 12 -15.38 9.80 -1.84
C ALA A 12 -15.75 9.04 -3.12
N SER A 13 -15.23 7.83 -3.31
CA SER A 13 -15.60 6.96 -4.43
C SER A 13 -16.77 6.01 -4.12
N GLY A 14 -17.26 5.99 -2.87
CA GLY A 14 -18.25 5.02 -2.40
C GLY A 14 -17.69 3.59 -2.23
N ALA A 15 -16.37 3.42 -2.29
CA ALA A 15 -15.71 2.13 -2.11
C ALA A 15 -15.78 1.62 -0.67
N SER A 16 -15.88 2.51 0.32
CA SER A 16 -16.01 2.17 1.76
C SER A 16 -16.72 3.30 2.51
N PRO A 17 -17.40 3.03 3.63
CA PRO A 17 -18.07 4.09 4.40
C PRO A 17 -17.09 4.96 5.20
N ASP A 18 -15.85 4.50 5.37
CA ASP A 18 -14.81 5.12 6.18
C ASP A 18 -13.43 4.97 5.52
N GLN A 19 -12.38 5.39 6.22
CA GLN A 19 -11.01 5.36 5.71
C GLN A 19 -10.34 3.99 5.81
N ARG A 20 -10.95 2.97 6.41
CA ARG A 20 -10.29 1.68 6.67
C ARG A 20 -9.88 0.95 5.40
N GLY A 21 -10.52 1.29 4.28
CA GLY A 21 -10.21 0.78 2.94
C GLY A 21 -9.12 1.53 2.18
N GLU A 22 -8.41 2.47 2.81
CA GLU A 22 -7.35 3.23 2.17
C GLU A 22 -6.10 2.39 1.87
N TYR A 23 -5.44 2.68 0.75
CA TYR A 23 -4.27 1.92 0.29
C TYR A 23 -3.42 2.69 -0.70
N PHE A 24 -2.21 2.19 -0.93
CA PHE A 24 -1.40 2.53 -2.09
C PHE A 24 -0.76 1.27 -2.68
N ILE A 25 -0.15 1.41 -3.87
CA ILE A 25 0.46 0.30 -4.59
C ILE A 25 1.96 0.53 -4.75
N LEU A 26 2.76 -0.46 -4.35
CA LEU A 26 4.15 -0.60 -4.76
C LEU A 26 4.22 -1.43 -6.04
N VAL A 27 4.86 -0.88 -7.07
CA VAL A 27 5.02 -1.51 -8.38
C VAL A 27 6.48 -1.85 -8.60
N ASN A 28 6.74 -3.10 -8.99
CA ASN A 28 8.04 -3.53 -9.48
C ASN A 28 8.06 -3.48 -11.02
N PRO A 29 8.68 -2.45 -11.64
CA PRO A 29 8.80 -2.40 -13.09
C PRO A 29 9.92 -3.29 -13.64
N ASN A 30 10.74 -3.92 -12.79
CA ASN A 30 11.89 -4.69 -13.22
C ASN A 30 11.47 -6.04 -13.82
N ARG A 31 12.41 -6.71 -14.51
CA ARG A 31 12.22 -8.07 -15.04
C ARG A 31 12.60 -9.16 -14.01
N SER A 32 13.15 -8.76 -12.87
CA SER A 32 13.47 -9.61 -11.74
C SER A 32 12.55 -9.30 -10.55
N ALA A 33 12.36 -10.29 -9.69
CA ALA A 33 11.78 -10.05 -8.37
C ALA A 33 12.70 -9.15 -7.54
N VAL A 34 12.12 -8.35 -6.64
CA VAL A 34 12.85 -7.45 -5.75
C VAL A 34 12.47 -7.78 -4.32
N ASP A 35 13.45 -8.14 -3.51
CA ASP A 35 13.31 -8.23 -2.07
C ASP A 35 13.20 -6.81 -1.50
N CYS A 36 12.10 -6.57 -0.79
CA CYS A 36 11.75 -5.29 -0.16
C CYS A 36 11.68 -5.44 1.37
N SER A 37 12.29 -6.50 1.93
CA SER A 37 12.40 -6.71 3.37
C SER A 37 12.95 -5.45 4.03
N ASP A 38 12.31 -5.05 5.12
CA ASP A 38 12.71 -3.95 6.00
C ASP A 38 12.74 -2.57 5.33
N TRP A 39 12.16 -2.45 4.12
CA TRP A 39 11.97 -1.15 3.49
C TRP A 39 10.97 -0.31 4.28
N VAL A 40 11.31 0.96 4.48
CA VAL A 40 10.53 1.89 5.27
C VAL A 40 9.67 2.75 4.35
N ILE A 41 8.40 2.87 4.69
CA ILE A 41 7.44 3.75 4.04
C ILE A 41 7.06 4.84 5.04
N SER A 42 7.29 6.09 4.65
CA SER A 42 7.07 7.28 5.45
C SER A 42 6.35 8.37 4.66
N GLY A 43 5.82 9.39 5.33
CA GLY A 43 5.07 10.50 4.69
C GLY A 43 3.56 10.30 4.85
N GLY A 44 2.98 10.96 5.86
CA GLY A 44 1.59 10.78 6.33
C GLY A 44 1.34 9.42 7.03
N ILE A 45 2.11 8.40 6.67
CA ILE A 45 2.06 7.06 7.25
C ILE A 45 3.44 6.61 7.78
N SER A 46 3.45 5.52 8.56
CA SER A 46 4.65 4.84 9.01
C SER A 46 4.50 3.33 8.87
N HIS A 47 5.38 2.70 8.11
CA HIS A 47 5.39 1.26 7.94
C HIS A 47 6.79 0.73 7.63
N THR A 48 7.13 -0.41 8.18
CA THR A 48 8.28 -1.21 7.74
C THR A 48 7.73 -2.47 7.09
N LEU A 49 8.13 -2.74 5.85
CA LEU A 49 7.73 -3.96 5.17
C LEU A 49 8.31 -5.17 5.92
N PRO A 50 7.50 -6.18 6.27
CA PRO A 50 7.98 -7.37 6.97
C PRO A 50 9.11 -8.07 6.21
N ALA A 51 10.03 -8.70 6.94
CA ALA A 51 11.04 -9.58 6.36
C ALA A 51 10.40 -10.65 5.46
N GLY A 52 11.05 -10.93 4.33
CA GLY A 52 10.55 -11.83 3.28
C GLY A 52 9.55 -11.19 2.31
N THR A 53 9.33 -9.87 2.39
CA THR A 53 8.46 -9.18 1.42
C THR A 53 9.14 -9.10 0.06
N VAL A 54 8.71 -9.93 -0.89
CA VAL A 54 9.23 -9.94 -2.25
C VAL A 54 8.17 -9.50 -3.24
N ILE A 55 8.46 -8.48 -4.04
CA ILE A 55 7.57 -8.10 -5.15
C ILE A 55 8.06 -8.80 -6.43
N PRO A 56 7.26 -9.72 -7.03
CA PRO A 56 7.66 -10.43 -8.23
C PRO A 56 8.01 -9.51 -9.40
N ALA A 57 8.71 -10.05 -10.40
CA ALA A 57 8.95 -9.35 -11.66
C ALA A 57 7.63 -8.85 -12.26
N ARG A 58 7.57 -7.57 -12.64
CA ARG A 58 6.34 -6.91 -13.14
C ARG A 58 5.16 -6.94 -12.15
N GLY A 59 5.42 -7.27 -10.89
CA GLY A 59 4.44 -7.46 -9.83
C GLY A 59 3.98 -6.18 -9.16
N ARG A 60 2.93 -6.33 -8.35
CA ARG A 60 2.33 -5.27 -7.53
C ARG A 60 2.12 -5.78 -6.12
N LEU A 61 2.43 -4.95 -5.14
CA LEU A 61 2.10 -5.14 -3.74
C LEU A 61 1.14 -4.02 -3.34
N TYR A 62 -0.01 -4.40 -2.79
CA TYR A 62 -0.95 -3.47 -2.18
C TYR A 62 -0.57 -3.30 -0.72
N VAL A 63 -0.50 -2.06 -0.26
CA VAL A 63 -0.20 -1.72 1.13
C VAL A 63 -1.39 -0.93 1.66
N ALA A 64 -2.13 -1.52 2.60
CA ALA A 64 -3.37 -0.95 3.13
C ALA A 64 -3.29 -0.65 4.62
N ARG A 65 -4.13 0.27 5.11
CA ARG A 65 -4.19 0.55 6.56
C ARG A 65 -4.70 -0.67 7.31
N GLU A 66 -5.87 -1.17 6.91
CA GLU A 66 -6.51 -2.33 7.52
C GLU A 66 -6.89 -3.38 6.47
N ALA A 67 -6.43 -4.63 6.65
CA ALA A 67 -6.80 -5.72 5.75
C ALA A 67 -8.32 -5.94 5.70
N ALA A 68 -9.01 -5.81 6.84
CA ALA A 68 -10.46 -5.96 6.93
C ALA A 68 -11.18 -4.88 6.09
N GLY A 69 -10.79 -3.61 6.26
CA GLY A 69 -11.35 -2.50 5.49
C GLY A 69 -11.07 -2.61 3.99
N PHE A 70 -9.81 -2.91 3.62
CA PHE A 70 -9.43 -3.11 2.21
C PHE A 70 -10.23 -4.23 1.54
N ARG A 71 -10.46 -5.34 2.23
CA ARG A 71 -11.24 -6.47 1.70
C ARG A 71 -12.74 -6.17 1.65
N ALA A 72 -13.26 -5.38 2.59
CA ALA A 72 -14.67 -4.99 2.65
C ALA A 72 -15.08 -3.96 1.59
N ARG A 73 -14.13 -3.46 0.78
CA ARG A 73 -14.42 -2.50 -0.29
C ARG A 73 -15.49 -3.01 -1.25
N SER A 74 -16.40 -2.14 -1.65
CA SER A 74 -17.45 -2.42 -2.66
C SER A 74 -16.90 -2.30 -4.10
N ILE A 75 -15.91 -1.44 -4.28
CA ILE A 75 -15.24 -1.14 -5.55
C ILE A 75 -13.80 -1.63 -5.50
N SER A 76 -13.32 -2.13 -6.64
CA SER A 76 -11.95 -2.63 -6.80
C SER A 76 -10.90 -1.62 -6.29
N PRO A 77 -9.81 -2.08 -5.65
CA PRO A 77 -9.56 -3.45 -5.24
C PRO A 77 -10.45 -3.89 -4.06
N LYS A 78 -10.84 -5.17 -4.03
CA LYS A 78 -11.74 -5.71 -2.98
C LYS A 78 -11.52 -7.20 -2.70
N ALA A 79 -12.30 -7.77 -1.79
CA ALA A 79 -12.33 -9.21 -1.56
C ALA A 79 -12.50 -10.01 -2.88
N ASN A 80 -11.94 -11.23 -2.89
CA ASN A 80 -11.96 -12.18 -4.00
C ASN A 80 -11.08 -11.85 -5.23
N GLU A 81 -10.40 -10.69 -5.25
CA GLU A 81 -9.46 -10.36 -6.33
C GLU A 81 -8.02 -10.86 -6.09
N LYS A 82 -7.78 -11.56 -4.97
CA LYS A 82 -6.50 -12.20 -4.61
C LYS A 82 -5.28 -11.27 -4.75
N ARG A 83 -5.44 -9.99 -4.38
CA ARG A 83 -4.36 -9.02 -4.39
C ARG A 83 -3.28 -9.40 -3.37
N TYR A 84 -2.02 -9.34 -3.76
CA TYR A 84 -0.90 -9.46 -2.82
C TYR A 84 -0.91 -8.23 -1.90
N LEU A 85 -1.20 -8.46 -0.61
CA LEU A 85 -1.55 -7.43 0.36
C LEU A 85 -0.65 -7.53 1.58
N ILE A 86 -0.08 -6.39 1.96
CA ILE A 86 0.46 -6.13 3.30
C ILE A 86 -0.41 -5.03 3.92
N SER A 87 -0.60 -5.08 5.24
CA SER A 87 -1.41 -4.09 5.94
C SER A 87 -0.92 -3.80 7.34
N GLY A 88 -1.45 -2.74 7.94
CA GLY A 88 -1.16 -2.38 9.32
C GLY A 88 -0.14 -1.26 9.45
N TYR A 89 -0.01 -0.39 8.45
CA TYR A 89 0.75 0.84 8.64
C TYR A 89 0.05 1.76 9.65
N GLY A 90 0.84 2.54 10.39
CA GLY A 90 0.34 3.61 11.24
C GLY A 90 0.15 4.92 10.47
N GLY A 91 -0.63 5.84 11.03
CA GLY A 91 -0.98 7.12 10.38
C GLY A 91 -2.15 7.00 9.42
N GLN A 92 -2.22 7.92 8.46
CA GLN A 92 -3.30 8.02 7.48
C GLN A 92 -2.77 8.62 6.18
N LEU A 93 -3.24 8.12 5.03
CA LEU A 93 -2.98 8.81 3.78
C LEU A 93 -3.84 10.08 3.76
N SER A 94 -3.25 11.20 3.34
CA SER A 94 -3.99 12.46 3.28
C SER A 94 -3.62 13.24 2.02
N ALA A 95 -4.60 14.01 1.52
CA ALA A 95 -4.38 15.00 0.47
C ALA A 95 -4.18 16.41 1.04
N ARG A 96 -4.04 16.57 2.36
CA ARG A 96 -4.05 17.87 3.06
C ARG A 96 -2.65 18.44 3.26
N GLY A 97 -1.81 18.37 2.23
CA GLY A 97 -0.47 18.97 2.23
C GLY A 97 0.60 18.22 3.02
N GLU A 98 0.27 17.09 3.68
CA GLU A 98 1.28 16.18 4.20
C GLU A 98 2.08 15.53 3.06
N PRO A 99 3.33 15.11 3.31
CA PRO A 99 4.11 14.44 2.30
C PRO A 99 3.38 13.18 1.84
N SER A 100 3.29 12.98 0.53
CA SER A 100 2.86 11.70 -0.03
C SER A 100 3.76 10.57 0.50
N PRO A 101 3.24 9.33 0.59
CA PRO A 101 4.05 8.20 1.00
C PRO A 101 5.30 8.12 0.12
N SER A 102 6.44 7.85 0.76
CA SER A 102 7.76 7.81 0.17
C SER A 102 8.48 6.56 0.67
N LEU A 103 9.38 6.03 -0.14
CA LEU A 103 10.04 4.76 0.12
C LEU A 103 11.52 4.99 0.41
N THR A 104 11.98 4.45 1.54
CA THR A 104 13.39 4.45 1.94
C THR A 104 13.91 3.01 1.93
N ILE A 105 15.01 2.80 1.22
CA ILE A 105 15.74 1.52 1.22
C ILE A 105 16.68 1.54 2.44
N PRO A 106 16.66 0.52 3.31
CA PRO A 106 17.57 0.44 4.44
C PRO A 106 19.02 0.40 3.93
N ALA A 107 19.92 1.05 4.66
CA ALA A 107 21.35 0.91 4.41
C ALA A 107 21.76 -0.54 4.73
N THR A 108 22.51 -1.16 3.82
CA THR A 108 23.15 -2.46 4.02
C THR A 108 24.21 -2.40 5.11
#